data_AF-S8DUV5-F1
#
_entry.id   AF-S8DUV5-F1
#
_cell.length_a   1.000
_cell.length_b   1.000
_cell.length_c   1.000
_cell.angle_alpha   90.00
_cell.angle_beta   90.00
_cell.angle_gamma   90.00
#
_symmetry.space_group_name_H-M   'P 1'
#
loop_
_entity.id
_entity.type
_entity.pdbx_description
1 polymer ?
#
loop_
_entity_poly.entity_id
_entity_poly.type
_entity_poly.pdbx_seq_one_letter_code
_entity_poly.pdbx_strand_id
1 'polypeptide(L)'
;QDQQQTAARVQERLNPAVQQQLNLESVKTRASSLYRAISRILEDFDAIARTNAVPKWQDILGQFSMVNLELYNIVEDIKNVSKAFVVHPKNVNAENATILPVMLSSKLLPEMELDDITKREQLLHGMLGMPVASQIEKLKTRMDIIAAACESAEKIIADARKAYFGTRQGPSLLPTIDKAQAAKIQEQENLLRSAVNHGEGLRLPSDQRQIASSLPTHLVGILSSSGDGAYSFFDSSG
;
A
#
# COMPACT_ATOMS: atom_id res chain seq x y z
N GLN A 1 -46.72 -39.54 -9.56
CA GLN A 1 -46.50 -38.09 -9.78
C GLN A 1 -46.06 -37.54 -8.44
N ASP A 2 -44.74 -37.57 -8.17
CA ASP A 2 -44.18 -37.00 -6.96
C ASP A 2 -43.59 -35.63 -7.30
N GLN A 3 -44.26 -34.58 -6.85
CA GLN A 3 -43.79 -33.21 -6.95
C GLN A 3 -42.66 -33.01 -5.94
N GLN A 4 -41.43 -32.95 -6.45
CA GLN A 4 -40.26 -32.51 -5.71
C GLN A 4 -40.38 -31.01 -5.46
N GLN A 5 -40.76 -30.67 -4.23
CA GLN A 5 -40.87 -29.29 -3.76
C GLN A 5 -39.45 -28.74 -3.56
N THR A 6 -38.96 -27.99 -4.55
CA THR A 6 -37.70 -27.24 -4.46
C THR A 6 -37.81 -26.22 -3.34
N ALA A 7 -37.20 -26.50 -2.20
CA ALA A 7 -37.07 -25.56 -1.10
C ALA A 7 -36.30 -24.33 -1.59
N ALA A 8 -36.98 -23.17 -1.62
CA ALA A 8 -36.36 -21.90 -1.96
C ALA A 8 -35.22 -21.61 -0.97
N ARG A 9 -33.98 -21.50 -1.47
CA ARG A 9 -32.82 -21.08 -0.69
C ARG A 9 -33.11 -19.72 -0.05
N VAL A 10 -33.32 -19.71 1.26
CA VAL A 10 -33.38 -18.47 2.04
C VAL A 10 -32.00 -17.82 1.97
N GLN A 11 -31.88 -16.71 1.24
CA GLN A 11 -30.69 -15.86 1.33
C GLN A 11 -30.64 -15.29 2.76
N GLU A 12 -29.76 -15.82 3.62
CA GLU A 12 -29.40 -15.16 4.87
C GLU A 12 -28.86 -13.76 4.53
N ARG A 13 -29.69 -12.72 4.73
CA ARG A 13 -29.26 -11.34 4.58
C ARG A 13 -28.71 -10.86 5.92
N LEU A 14 -27.58 -10.15 5.87
CA LEU A 14 -27.04 -9.44 7.03
C LEU A 14 -28.10 -8.46 7.57
N ASN A 15 -28.10 -8.25 8.89
CA ASN A 15 -28.96 -7.25 9.52
C ASN A 15 -28.78 -5.88 8.83
N PRO A 16 -29.86 -5.19 8.41
CA PRO A 16 -29.76 -3.90 7.72
C PRO A 16 -28.93 -2.85 8.47
N ALA A 17 -28.99 -2.83 9.80
CA ALA A 17 -28.17 -1.93 10.62
C ALA A 17 -26.67 -2.25 10.51
N VAL A 18 -26.32 -3.54 10.48
CA VAL A 18 -24.95 -4.02 10.29
C VAL A 18 -24.47 -3.74 8.86
N GLN A 19 -25.34 -3.91 7.85
CA GLN A 19 -25.01 -3.56 6.46
C GLN A 19 -24.71 -2.07 6.28
N GLN A 20 -25.51 -1.19 6.90
CA GLN A 20 -25.25 0.25 6.89
C GLN A 20 -23.96 0.61 7.62
N GLN A 21 -23.69 -0.03 8.77
CA GLN A 21 -22.47 0.22 9.54
C GLN A 21 -21.20 -0.23 8.80
N LEU A 22 -21.27 -1.36 8.10
CA LEU A 22 -20.14 -1.91 7.35
C LEU A 22 -19.84 -1.14 6.06
N ASN A 23 -20.82 -0.42 5.50
CA ASN A 23 -20.70 0.33 4.25
C ASN A 23 -19.96 -0.43 3.12
N LEU A 24 -20.20 -1.75 3.00
CA LEU A 24 -19.43 -2.63 2.12
C LEU A 24 -19.56 -2.25 0.63
N GLU A 25 -20.69 -1.65 0.23
CA GLU A 25 -20.87 -1.18 -1.14
C GLU A 25 -19.98 0.01 -1.48
N SER A 26 -19.74 0.94 -0.53
CA SER A 26 -18.74 2.00 -0.71
C SER A 26 -17.34 1.40 -0.84
N VAL A 27 -16.96 0.51 0.10
CA VAL A 27 -15.65 -0.16 0.09
C VAL A 27 -15.42 -0.90 -1.23
N LYS A 28 -16.43 -1.65 -1.71
CA LYS A 28 -16.37 -2.36 -3.00
C LYS A 28 -16.23 -1.40 -4.18
N THR A 29 -16.96 -0.29 -4.17
CA THR A 29 -16.87 0.73 -5.22
C THR A 29 -15.47 1.35 -5.26
N ARG A 30 -14.91 1.69 -4.09
CA ARG A 30 -13.54 2.21 -3.96
C ARG A 30 -12.49 1.18 -4.38
N ALA A 31 -12.63 -0.08 -3.96
CA ALA A 31 -11.74 -1.16 -4.39
C ALA A 31 -11.75 -1.34 -5.92
N SER A 32 -12.93 -1.29 -6.53
CA SER A 32 -13.08 -1.40 -7.98
C SER A 32 -12.46 -0.20 -8.72
N SER A 33 -12.59 0.99 -8.15
CA SER A 33 -11.99 2.23 -8.68
C SER A 33 -10.45 2.18 -8.62
N LEU A 34 -9.90 1.82 -7.46
CA LEU A 34 -8.45 1.64 -7.28
C LEU A 34 -7.91 0.56 -8.23
N TYR A 35 -8.59 -0.58 -8.35
CA TYR A 35 -8.21 -1.64 -9.28
C TYR A 35 -8.09 -1.09 -10.71
N ARG A 36 -9.11 -0.37 -11.20
CA ARG A 36 -9.09 0.23 -12.54
C ARG A 36 -7.96 1.24 -12.71
N ALA A 37 -7.68 2.06 -11.69
CA ALA A 37 -6.58 3.03 -11.73
C ALA A 37 -5.22 2.33 -11.86
N ILE A 38 -5.00 1.24 -11.12
CA ILE A 38 -3.78 0.43 -11.21
C ILE A 38 -3.69 -0.29 -12.56
N SER A 39 -4.78 -0.92 -13.01
CA SER A 39 -4.82 -1.62 -14.31
C SER A 39 -4.44 -0.69 -15.45
N ARG A 40 -4.95 0.56 -15.44
CA ARG A 40 -4.61 1.55 -16.46
C ARG A 40 -3.11 1.87 -16.51
N ILE A 41 -2.46 2.03 -15.36
CA ILE A 41 -1.02 2.26 -15.30
C ILE A 41 -0.25 1.07 -15.89
N LEU A 42 -0.66 -0.16 -15.55
CA LEU A 42 -0.04 -1.37 -16.06
C LEU A 42 -0.21 -1.48 -17.58
N GLU A 43 -1.40 -1.22 -18.11
CA GLU A 43 -1.70 -1.21 -19.54
C GLU A 43 -0.84 -0.18 -20.30
N ASP A 44 -0.66 1.02 -19.72
CA ASP A 44 0.17 2.07 -20.29
C ASP A 44 1.66 1.68 -20.30
N PHE A 45 2.18 1.11 -19.21
CA PHE A 45 3.55 0.60 -19.17
C PHE A 45 3.78 -0.53 -20.18
N ASP A 46 2.82 -1.44 -20.29
CA ASP A 46 2.81 -2.52 -21.27
C ASP A 46 2.84 -1.97 -22.70
N ALA A 47 2.05 -0.93 -22.99
CA ALA A 47 2.03 -0.28 -24.30
C ALA A 47 3.36 0.43 -24.60
N ILE A 48 3.96 1.11 -23.62
CA ILE A 48 5.27 1.75 -23.73
C ILE A 48 6.35 0.69 -24.01
N ALA A 49 6.33 -0.41 -23.28
CA ALA A 49 7.30 -1.50 -23.43
C ALA A 49 7.20 -2.15 -24.81
N ARG A 50 5.98 -2.43 -25.30
CA ARG A 50 5.76 -3.02 -26.64
C ARG A 50 6.19 -2.11 -27.78
N THR A 51 6.06 -0.79 -27.62
CA THR A 51 6.39 0.18 -28.66
C THR A 51 7.81 0.73 -28.54
N ASN A 52 8.56 0.31 -27.50
CA ASN A 52 9.85 0.86 -27.11
C ASN A 52 9.84 2.40 -27.06
N ALA A 53 8.70 2.96 -26.64
CA ALA A 53 8.50 4.40 -26.55
C ALA A 53 9.18 4.96 -25.31
N VAL A 54 9.49 6.25 -25.34
CA VAL A 54 9.98 6.95 -24.14
C VAL A 54 8.80 7.30 -23.24
N PRO A 55 8.79 6.91 -21.95
CA PRO A 55 7.71 7.22 -21.04
C PRO A 55 7.55 8.74 -20.87
N LYS A 56 6.32 9.24 -20.96
CA LYS A 56 6.00 10.62 -20.60
C LYS A 56 5.81 10.73 -19.09
N TRP A 57 6.87 11.09 -18.39
CA TRP A 57 6.89 11.09 -16.92
C TRP A 57 5.80 11.95 -16.27
N GLN A 58 5.42 13.08 -16.86
CA GLN A 58 4.33 13.92 -16.35
C GLN A 58 2.99 13.16 -16.35
N ASP A 59 2.70 12.43 -17.42
CA ASP A 59 1.47 11.64 -17.55
C ASP A 59 1.46 10.50 -16.53
N ILE A 60 2.59 9.80 -16.38
CA ILE A 60 2.77 8.71 -15.42
C ILE A 60 2.60 9.22 -13.98
N LEU A 61 3.24 10.32 -13.61
CA LEU A 61 3.11 10.95 -12.29
C LEU A 61 1.66 11.39 -12.01
N GLY A 62 0.95 11.88 -13.02
CA GLY A 62 -0.48 12.17 -12.92
C GLY A 62 -1.32 10.95 -12.58
N GLN A 63 -1.00 9.79 -13.18
CA GLN A 63 -1.70 8.54 -12.88
C GLN A 63 -1.38 8.01 -11.48
N PHE A 64 -0.12 8.07 -11.04
CA PHE A 64 0.23 7.74 -9.65
C PHE A 64 -0.47 8.65 -8.65
N SER A 65 -0.70 9.92 -8.99
CA SER A 65 -1.49 10.83 -8.15
C SER A 65 -2.94 10.36 -8.02
N MET A 66 -3.53 9.83 -9.09
CA MET A 66 -4.87 9.21 -9.05
C MET A 66 -4.90 7.95 -8.18
N VAL A 67 -3.89 7.07 -8.32
CA VAL A 67 -3.78 5.88 -7.47
C VAL A 67 -3.64 6.26 -5.99
N ASN A 68 -2.83 7.27 -5.67
CA ASN A 68 -2.67 7.75 -4.30
C ASN A 68 -3.99 8.24 -3.71
N LEU A 69 -4.81 8.97 -4.49
CA LEU A 69 -6.12 9.44 -4.04
C LEU A 69 -7.09 8.27 -3.80
N GLU A 70 -7.16 7.32 -4.73
CA GLU A 70 -8.01 6.13 -4.58
C GLU A 70 -7.57 5.25 -3.41
N LEU A 71 -6.26 5.10 -3.20
CA LEU A 71 -5.68 4.39 -2.06
C LEU A 71 -6.03 5.08 -0.74
N TYR A 72 -5.91 6.41 -0.67
CA TYR A 72 -6.30 7.17 0.51
C TYR A 72 -7.79 6.96 0.83
N ASN A 73 -8.65 7.09 -0.16
CA ASN A 73 -10.10 6.95 0.01
C ASN A 73 -10.50 5.55 0.51
N ILE A 74 -9.94 4.48 -0.06
CA ILE A 74 -10.27 3.11 0.38
C ILE A 74 -9.73 2.82 1.78
N VAL A 75 -8.55 3.32 2.13
CA VAL A 75 -7.96 3.13 3.47
C VAL A 75 -8.85 3.79 4.53
N GLU A 76 -9.35 5.00 4.27
CA GLU A 76 -10.30 5.68 5.17
C GLU A 76 -11.61 4.89 5.32
N ASP A 77 -12.18 4.39 4.22
CA ASP A 77 -13.39 3.58 4.28
C ASP A 77 -13.17 2.27 5.05
N ILE A 78 -12.04 1.57 4.83
CA ILE A 78 -11.71 0.30 5.50
C ILE A 78 -11.44 0.48 7.00
N LYS A 79 -10.83 1.58 7.43
CA LYS A 79 -10.58 1.86 8.86
C LYS A 79 -11.85 1.81 9.69
N ASN A 80 -12.98 2.25 9.14
CA ASN A 80 -14.27 2.24 9.80
C ASN A 80 -14.85 0.83 9.96
N VAL A 81 -14.48 -0.09 9.08
CA VAL A 81 -15.09 -1.43 8.95
C VAL A 81 -14.24 -2.52 9.62
N SER A 82 -12.92 -2.39 9.55
CA SER A 82 -11.93 -3.41 9.96
C SER A 82 -11.88 -3.73 11.46
N LYS A 83 -12.35 -2.83 12.33
CA LYS A 83 -12.28 -3.02 13.79
C LYS A 83 -13.45 -3.77 14.42
N ALA A 84 -14.52 -4.02 13.66
CA ALA A 84 -15.81 -4.39 14.24
C ALA A 84 -16.34 -5.79 13.87
N PHE A 85 -15.74 -6.48 12.89
CA PHE A 85 -16.36 -7.69 12.34
C PHE A 85 -15.36 -8.78 11.94
N VAL A 86 -15.74 -10.03 12.15
CA VAL A 86 -15.04 -11.22 11.67
C VAL A 86 -15.86 -11.83 10.53
N VAL A 87 -15.20 -12.15 9.42
CA VAL A 87 -15.83 -12.81 8.27
C VAL A 87 -15.72 -14.32 8.43
N HIS A 88 -16.85 -15.03 8.41
CA HIS A 88 -16.91 -16.49 8.46
C HIS A 88 -17.75 -17.03 7.29
N PRO A 89 -17.14 -17.74 6.32
CA PRO A 89 -17.86 -18.32 5.19
C PRO A 89 -18.77 -19.48 5.63
N LYS A 90 -20.06 -19.42 5.30
CA LYS A 90 -21.01 -20.51 5.59
C LYS A 90 -21.35 -21.39 4.39
N ASN A 91 -21.57 -20.80 3.22
CA ASN A 91 -22.04 -21.49 2.02
C ASN A 91 -21.15 -21.13 0.83
N VAL A 92 -20.24 -22.03 0.47
CA VAL A 92 -19.23 -21.78 -0.56
C VAL A 92 -19.35 -22.89 -1.59
N ASN A 93 -19.33 -22.54 -2.87
CA ASN A 93 -19.35 -23.54 -3.95
C ASN A 93 -17.99 -24.29 -4.02
N ALA A 94 -17.98 -25.47 -4.63
CA ALA A 94 -16.77 -26.30 -4.70
C ALA A 94 -15.60 -25.60 -5.43
N GLU A 95 -15.92 -24.74 -6.40
CA GLU A 95 -14.96 -23.96 -7.18
C GLU A 95 -14.23 -22.91 -6.33
N ASN A 96 -14.96 -22.14 -5.50
CA ASN A 96 -14.36 -21.10 -4.67
C ASN A 96 -13.78 -21.65 -3.37
N ALA A 97 -14.19 -22.85 -2.93
CA ALA A 97 -13.73 -23.44 -1.67
C ALA A 97 -12.20 -23.60 -1.61
N THR A 98 -11.56 -23.87 -2.75
CA THR A 98 -10.09 -24.05 -2.84
C THR A 98 -9.32 -22.74 -2.73
N ILE A 99 -9.87 -21.62 -3.24
CA ILE A 99 -9.21 -20.31 -3.23
C ILE A 99 -9.57 -19.46 -1.99
N LEU A 100 -10.62 -19.82 -1.25
CA LEU A 100 -11.07 -19.11 -0.06
C LEU A 100 -9.99 -18.79 0.97
N PRO A 101 -9.09 -19.73 1.35
CA PRO A 101 -8.04 -19.43 2.33
C PRO A 101 -7.13 -18.29 1.86
N VAL A 102 -6.89 -18.20 0.54
CA VAL A 102 -6.11 -17.12 -0.06
C VAL A 102 -6.91 -15.81 -0.06
N MET A 103 -8.19 -15.85 -0.46
CA MET A 103 -9.06 -14.66 -0.49
C MET A 103 -9.29 -14.02 0.88
N LEU A 104 -9.27 -14.82 1.96
CA LEU A 104 -9.49 -14.37 3.33
C LEU A 104 -8.20 -14.25 4.14
N SER A 105 -7.05 -14.47 3.50
CA SER A 105 -5.77 -14.33 4.17
C SER A 105 -5.58 -12.90 4.66
N SER A 106 -5.36 -12.75 5.96
CA SER A 106 -4.93 -11.50 6.59
C SER A 106 -3.42 -11.44 6.79
N LYS A 107 -2.69 -12.46 6.32
CA LYS A 107 -1.23 -12.51 6.46
C LYS A 107 -0.59 -11.49 5.53
N LEU A 108 0.41 -10.78 6.02
CA LEU A 108 1.19 -9.84 5.24
C LEU A 108 1.98 -10.57 4.14
N LEU A 109 2.31 -9.83 3.08
CA LEU A 109 3.22 -10.34 2.07
C LEU A 109 4.64 -10.46 2.65
N PRO A 110 5.46 -11.44 2.21
CA PRO A 110 6.79 -11.68 2.78
C PRO A 110 7.69 -10.44 2.83
N GLU A 111 7.64 -9.60 1.79
CA GLU A 111 8.37 -8.34 1.70
C GLU A 111 7.90 -7.30 2.73
N MET A 112 6.60 -7.29 3.04
CA MET A 112 6.02 -6.42 4.07
C MET A 112 6.32 -6.94 5.48
N GLU A 113 6.35 -8.26 5.68
CA GLU A 113 6.77 -8.87 6.95
C GLU A 113 8.22 -8.52 7.26
N LEU A 114 9.10 -8.61 6.26
CA LEU A 114 10.51 -8.26 6.42
C LEU A 114 10.69 -6.77 6.75
N ASP A 115 9.96 -5.88 6.08
CA ASP A 115 9.99 -4.45 6.33
C ASP A 115 9.47 -4.09 7.73
N ASP A 116 8.39 -4.73 8.20
CA ASP A 116 7.86 -4.55 9.56
C ASP A 116 8.88 -4.98 10.63
N ILE A 117 9.50 -6.16 10.45
CA ILE A 117 10.56 -6.66 11.34
C ILE A 117 11.73 -5.68 11.37
N THR A 118 12.22 -5.26 10.19
CA THR A 118 13.35 -4.34 10.07
C THR A 118 13.07 -3.01 10.78
N LYS A 119 11.90 -2.42 10.55
CA LYS A 119 11.49 -1.16 11.20
C LYS A 119 11.34 -1.31 12.71
N ARG A 120 10.78 -2.44 13.16
CA ARG A 120 10.66 -2.75 14.60
C ARG A 120 12.04 -2.89 15.26
N GLU A 121 12.98 -3.57 14.62
CA GLU A 121 14.35 -3.70 15.13
C GLU A 121 15.05 -2.35 15.21
N GLN A 122 14.94 -1.53 14.16
CA GLN A 122 15.48 -0.17 14.15
C GLN A 122 14.87 0.70 15.26
N LEU A 123 13.55 0.62 15.46
CA LEU A 123 12.85 1.38 16.49
C LEU A 123 13.31 0.99 17.91
N LEU A 124 13.50 -0.32 18.14
CA LEU A 124 13.93 -0.87 19.43
C LEU A 124 15.44 -0.82 19.63
N HIS A 125 16.21 -0.45 18.60
CA HIS A 125 17.65 -0.32 18.69
C HIS A 125 18.03 0.67 19.83
N GLY A 126 18.89 0.21 20.74
CA GLY A 126 19.26 0.99 21.93
C GLY A 126 18.18 1.07 23.03
N MET A 127 17.11 0.28 22.93
CA MET A 127 16.04 0.17 23.93
C MET A 127 15.81 -1.26 24.43
N LEU A 128 16.39 -2.28 23.75
CA LEU A 128 16.24 -3.71 24.08
C LEU A 128 16.63 -4.08 25.52
N GLY A 129 17.57 -3.36 26.14
CA GLY A 129 18.02 -3.60 27.52
C GLY A 129 17.16 -2.94 28.60
N MET A 130 16.13 -2.16 28.22
CA MET A 130 15.28 -1.44 29.16
C MET A 130 14.02 -2.25 29.51
N PRO A 131 13.42 -2.07 30.70
CA PRO A 131 12.09 -2.61 30.99
C PRO A 131 11.05 -2.11 29.98
N VAL A 132 10.09 -2.97 29.61
CA VAL A 132 9.06 -2.65 28.61
C VAL A 132 8.29 -1.37 28.94
N ALA A 133 8.00 -1.11 30.23
CA ALA A 133 7.34 0.13 30.65
C ALA A 133 8.17 1.37 30.29
N SER A 134 9.48 1.34 30.54
CA SER A 134 10.40 2.44 30.19
C SER A 134 10.59 2.57 28.68
N GLN A 135 10.50 1.47 27.92
CA GLN A 135 10.50 1.53 26.46
C GLN A 135 9.27 2.28 25.94
N ILE A 136 8.09 1.95 26.46
CA ILE A 136 6.81 2.60 26.10
C ILE A 136 6.86 4.09 26.42
N GLU A 137 7.32 4.47 27.61
CA GLU A 137 7.43 5.87 28.01
C GLU A 137 8.37 6.66 27.09
N LYS A 138 9.57 6.11 26.81
CA LYS A 138 10.54 6.75 25.92
C LYS A 138 10.00 6.91 24.48
N LEU A 139 9.22 5.93 23.99
CA LEU A 139 8.57 6.03 22.68
C LEU A 139 7.46 7.09 22.67
N LYS A 140 6.62 7.15 23.71
CA LYS A 140 5.58 8.18 23.85
C LYS A 140 6.18 9.58 23.84
N THR A 141 7.20 9.83 24.66
CA THR A 141 7.88 11.13 24.70
C THR A 141 8.45 11.52 23.34
N ARG A 142 9.02 10.56 22.58
CA ARG A 142 9.50 10.81 21.21
C ARG A 142 8.35 11.16 20.26
N MET A 143 7.23 10.45 20.32
CA MET A 143 6.05 10.74 19.52
C MET A 143 5.50 12.14 19.80
N ASP A 144 5.41 12.54 21.07
CA ASP A 144 4.90 13.86 21.47
C ASP A 144 5.79 15.00 20.96
N ILE A 145 7.12 14.85 21.05
CA ILE A 145 8.08 15.82 20.52
C ILE A 145 7.94 15.95 18.99
N ILE A 146 7.84 14.83 18.29
CA ILE A 146 7.68 14.83 16.82
C ILE A 146 6.35 15.47 16.43
N ALA A 147 5.26 15.13 17.10
CA ALA A 147 3.93 15.69 16.84
C ALA A 147 3.93 17.21 17.03
N ALA A 148 4.49 17.71 18.14
CA ALA A 148 4.60 19.14 18.41
C ALA A 148 5.45 19.87 17.35
N ALA A 149 6.54 19.25 16.87
CA ALA A 149 7.36 19.80 15.80
C ALA A 149 6.60 19.86 14.47
N CYS A 150 5.83 18.83 14.12
CA CYS A 150 4.99 18.80 12.93
C CYS A 150 3.89 19.86 12.96
N GLU A 151 3.17 19.99 14.08
CA GLU A 151 2.11 21.00 14.27
C GLU A 151 2.69 22.42 14.15
N SER A 152 3.85 22.67 14.76
CA SER A 152 4.55 23.95 14.65
C SER A 152 4.96 24.25 13.21
N ALA A 153 5.50 23.26 12.49
CA ALA A 153 5.88 23.42 11.08
C ALA A 153 4.67 23.71 10.20
N GLU A 154 3.55 23.01 10.39
CA GLU A 154 2.31 23.25 9.64
C GLU A 154 1.80 24.68 9.86
N LYS A 155 1.80 25.16 11.11
CA LYS A 155 1.42 26.54 11.43
C LYS A 155 2.32 27.56 10.74
N ILE A 156 3.64 27.39 10.80
CA ILE A 156 4.60 28.30 10.17
C ILE A 156 4.39 28.35 8.64
N ILE A 157 4.17 27.19 8.01
CA ILE A 157 3.90 27.11 6.57
C ILE A 157 2.57 27.80 6.22
N ALA A 158 1.53 27.58 7.03
CA ALA A 158 0.23 28.21 6.82
C ALA A 158 0.29 29.75 6.95
N ASP A 159 1.01 30.26 7.95
CA ASP A 159 1.19 31.69 8.18
C ASP A 159 2.04 32.33 7.08
N ALA A 160 3.11 31.66 6.63
CA ALA A 160 3.89 32.09 5.48
C ALA A 160 3.00 32.18 4.23
N ARG A 161 2.20 31.13 3.93
CA ARG A 161 1.29 31.14 2.78
C ARG A 161 0.29 32.31 2.84
N LYS A 162 -0.28 32.61 4.02
CA LYS A 162 -1.16 33.77 4.20
C LYS A 162 -0.42 35.09 3.94
N ALA A 163 0.81 35.22 4.41
CA ALA A 163 1.62 36.42 4.21
C ALA A 163 1.99 36.66 2.73
N TYR A 164 2.27 35.61 1.96
CA TYR A 164 2.63 35.73 0.53
C TYR A 164 1.43 35.99 -0.40
N PHE A 165 0.26 35.43 -0.10
CA PHE A 165 -0.91 35.48 -1.00
C PHE A 165 -2.03 36.44 -0.51
N GLY A 166 -1.93 36.97 0.71
CA GLY A 166 -2.96 37.80 1.33
C GLY A 166 -2.90 39.30 1.02
N THR A 167 -1.79 39.82 0.49
CA THR A 167 -1.63 41.25 0.22
C THR A 167 -1.55 41.52 -1.29
N ARG A 168 -2.46 42.36 -1.81
CA ARG A 168 -2.44 42.85 -3.22
C ARG A 168 -1.21 43.72 -3.55
N GLN A 169 -0.47 44.13 -2.52
CA GLN A 169 0.88 44.68 -2.65
C GLN A 169 1.83 43.59 -2.16
N GLY A 170 2.83 43.24 -2.96
CA GLY A 170 3.82 42.20 -2.64
C GLY A 170 4.46 42.38 -1.25
N PRO A 171 5.10 41.33 -0.73
CA PRO A 171 5.45 41.23 0.69
C PRO A 171 6.31 42.42 1.17
N SER A 172 5.85 43.11 2.22
CA SER A 172 6.55 44.27 2.79
C SER A 172 7.81 43.87 3.57
N LEU A 173 7.83 42.72 4.26
CA LEU A 173 9.02 42.23 4.96
C LEU A 173 8.96 40.71 5.04
N LEU A 174 9.82 40.03 4.28
CA LEU A 174 10.14 38.63 4.55
C LEU A 174 10.82 38.57 5.93
N PRO A 175 10.50 37.60 6.79
CA PRO A 175 11.35 37.30 7.94
C PRO A 175 12.74 36.96 7.38
N THR A 176 13.72 37.81 7.66
CA THR A 176 15.09 37.62 7.23
C THR A 176 15.58 36.32 7.86
N ILE A 177 15.69 35.24 7.07
CA ILE A 177 16.29 34.00 7.53
C ILE A 177 17.71 34.35 7.94
N ASP A 178 18.04 34.08 9.20
CA ASP A 178 19.38 34.32 9.71
C ASP A 178 20.40 33.54 8.87
N LYS A 179 21.58 34.14 8.64
CA LYS A 179 22.61 33.57 7.75
C LYS A 179 23.01 32.16 8.18
N ALA A 180 23.00 31.86 9.48
CA ALA A 180 23.31 30.53 9.99
C ALA A 180 22.19 29.51 9.68
N GLN A 181 20.92 29.91 9.78
CA GLN A 181 19.79 29.05 9.37
C GLN A 181 19.78 28.83 7.86
N ALA A 182 20.05 29.85 7.06
CA ALA A 182 20.14 29.74 5.61
C ALA A 182 21.25 28.76 5.19
N ALA A 183 22.43 28.83 5.83
CA ALA A 183 23.52 27.90 5.57
C ALA A 183 23.15 26.45 5.91
N LYS A 184 22.46 26.23 7.03
CA LYS A 184 22.00 24.90 7.45
C LYS A 184 20.95 24.32 6.50
N ILE A 185 20.05 25.15 5.99
CA ILE A 185 19.06 24.76 4.97
C ILE A 185 19.76 24.37 3.67
N GLN A 186 20.75 25.14 3.23
CA GLN A 186 21.51 24.86 2.01
C GLN A 186 22.28 23.54 2.10
N GLU A 187 22.87 23.24 3.26
CA GLU A 187 23.57 21.99 3.51
C GLU A 187 22.61 20.78 3.41
N GLN A 188 21.43 20.87 4.02
CA GLN A 188 20.41 19.83 3.95
C GLN A 188 19.88 19.66 2.52
N GLU A 189 19.68 20.75 1.77
CA GLU A 189 19.27 20.67 0.37
C GLU A 189 20.33 19.98 -0.50
N ASN A 190 21.60 20.28 -0.29
CA ASN A 190 22.71 19.63 -1.00
C ASN A 190 22.77 18.12 -0.70
N LEU A 191 22.53 17.73 0.56
CA LEU A 191 22.48 16.33 0.94
C LEU A 191 21.30 15.60 0.28
N LEU A 192 20.11 16.20 0.28
CA LEU A 192 18.91 15.65 -0.37
C LEU A 192 19.09 15.53 -1.89
N ARG A 193 19.63 16.56 -2.54
CA ARG A 193 19.96 16.52 -3.98
C ARG A 193 20.97 15.41 -4.28
N SER A 194 21.97 15.23 -3.42
CA SER A 194 22.92 14.13 -3.56
C SER A 194 22.21 12.78 -3.47
N ALA A 195 21.42 12.52 -2.42
CA ALA A 195 20.70 11.26 -2.25
C ALA A 195 19.76 10.94 -3.42
N VAL A 196 19.01 11.94 -3.91
CA VAL A 196 18.13 11.83 -5.07
C VAL A 196 18.91 11.50 -6.34
N ASN A 197 20.03 12.19 -6.60
CA ASN A 197 20.85 11.95 -7.79
C ASN A 197 21.54 10.57 -7.76
N HIS A 198 21.89 10.06 -6.57
CA HIS A 198 22.48 8.74 -6.42
C HIS A 198 21.44 7.59 -6.47
N GLY A 199 20.15 7.93 -6.39
CA GLY A 199 19.04 6.96 -6.45
C GLY A 199 18.98 6.05 -5.22
N GLU A 200 19.41 6.57 -4.06
CA GLU A 200 19.39 5.84 -2.80
C GLU A 200 17.93 5.50 -2.44
N GLY A 201 17.59 4.20 -2.38
CA GLY A 201 16.22 3.70 -2.16
C GLY A 201 15.39 3.39 -3.41
N LEU A 202 15.86 3.74 -4.62
CA LEU A 202 15.19 3.41 -5.90
C LEU A 202 15.92 2.32 -6.70
N ARG A 203 17.17 2.02 -6.35
CA ARG A 203 17.95 0.97 -7.02
C ARG A 203 17.59 -0.40 -6.44
N LEU A 204 17.16 -1.31 -7.33
CA LEU A 204 17.05 -2.72 -6.99
C LEU A 204 18.41 -3.24 -6.48
N PRO A 205 18.42 -3.97 -5.34
CA PRO A 205 19.61 -4.67 -4.84
C PRO A 205 20.29 -5.47 -5.97
N SER A 206 21.61 -5.55 -5.95
CA SER A 206 22.42 -6.17 -7.02
C SER A 206 22.01 -7.62 -7.32
N ASP A 207 21.51 -8.29 -6.30
CA ASP A 207 20.90 -9.62 -6.24
C ASP A 207 19.54 -9.71 -6.97
N GLN A 208 18.76 -8.63 -7.03
CA GLN A 208 17.50 -8.56 -7.78
C GLN A 208 17.68 -8.10 -9.25
N ARG A 209 18.87 -7.62 -9.62
CA ARG A 209 19.18 -7.24 -11.01
C ARG A 209 19.51 -8.43 -11.92
N GLN A 210 19.58 -9.65 -11.37
CA GLN A 210 19.75 -10.86 -12.17
C GLN A 210 18.38 -11.29 -12.72
N ILE A 211 18.18 -11.08 -14.02
CA ILE A 211 17.14 -11.77 -14.77
C ILE A 211 17.44 -13.26 -14.59
N ALA A 212 16.58 -14.00 -13.87
CA ALA A 212 16.69 -15.43 -13.75
C ALA A 212 16.71 -16.03 -15.17
N SER A 213 17.89 -16.49 -15.61
CA SER A 213 18.10 -17.05 -16.96
C SER A 213 17.44 -18.42 -17.13
N SER A 214 16.85 -18.95 -16.07
CA SER A 214 16.13 -20.22 -16.05
C SER A 214 14.81 -20.05 -15.32
N LEU A 215 13.74 -20.59 -15.91
CA LEU A 215 12.47 -20.73 -15.20
C LEU A 215 12.67 -21.52 -13.90
N PRO A 216 12.01 -21.11 -12.80
CA PRO A 216 11.95 -21.90 -11.57
C PRO A 216 11.62 -23.36 -11.86
N THR A 217 12.31 -24.29 -11.19
CA THR A 217 12.24 -25.74 -11.43
C THR A 217 10.83 -26.33 -11.38
N HIS A 218 9.91 -25.70 -10.63
CA HIS A 218 8.50 -26.09 -10.56
C HIS A 218 7.65 -25.68 -11.78
N LEU A 219 8.15 -24.77 -12.62
CA LEU A 219 7.48 -24.31 -13.85
C LEU A 219 7.96 -25.03 -15.12
N VAL A 220 9.11 -25.72 -15.06
CA VAL A 220 9.68 -26.49 -16.18
C VAL A 220 8.75 -27.63 -16.62
N GLY A 221 8.04 -28.26 -15.67
CA GLY A 221 7.10 -29.35 -15.95
C GLY A 221 5.78 -28.93 -16.58
N ILE A 222 5.38 -27.65 -16.45
CA ILE A 222 4.08 -27.16 -16.92
C ILE A 222 4.16 -26.67 -18.38
N LEU A 223 5.32 -26.20 -18.82
CA LEU A 223 5.51 -25.75 -20.21
C LEU A 223 5.95 -26.87 -21.15
N SER A 224 6.56 -27.93 -20.61
CA SER A 224 6.99 -29.10 -21.41
C SER A 224 5.85 -30.04 -21.79
N SER A 225 4.62 -29.80 -21.30
CA SER A 225 3.43 -30.65 -21.51
C SER A 225 2.48 -30.16 -22.61
N SER A 226 2.90 -29.21 -23.45
CA SER A 226 2.18 -28.87 -24.69
C SER A 226 2.53 -29.86 -25.80
N GLY A 227 2.04 -31.09 -25.65
CA GLY A 227 2.18 -32.17 -26.63
C GLY A 227 1.30 -33.34 -26.22
N ASP A 228 0.08 -33.35 -26.77
CA ASP A 228 -0.93 -34.40 -26.82
C ASP A 228 -0.70 -35.71 -26.02
N GLY A 229 -1.67 -36.05 -25.18
CA GLY A 229 -1.91 -37.44 -24.75
C GLY A 229 -1.75 -37.73 -23.26
N ALA A 230 -2.89 -37.81 -22.59
CA ALA A 230 -3.21 -38.61 -21.39
C ALA A 230 -2.17 -38.70 -20.25
N TYR A 231 -2.47 -38.05 -19.12
CA TYR A 231 -1.96 -38.50 -17.82
C TYR A 231 -3.04 -38.51 -16.74
N SER A 232 -3.17 -39.70 -16.16
CA SER A 232 -4.02 -40.10 -15.05
C SER A 232 -3.63 -39.41 -13.75
N PHE A 233 -4.64 -39.07 -12.95
CA PHE A 233 -4.49 -38.72 -11.53
C PHE A 233 -3.70 -39.81 -10.79
N PHE A 234 -2.60 -39.41 -10.14
CA PHE A 234 -2.07 -40.14 -9.00
C PHE A 234 -2.34 -39.34 -7.74
N ASP A 235 -3.23 -39.91 -6.92
CA ASP A 235 -3.43 -39.62 -5.51
C ASP A 235 -2.18 -40.03 -4.74
N SER A 236 -1.69 -39.16 -3.85
CA SER A 236 -0.74 -39.51 -2.81
C SER A 236 -0.93 -38.56 -1.64
N SER A 237 -1.84 -38.96 -0.76
CA SER A 237 -1.87 -38.55 0.64
C SER A 237 -0.55 -38.88 1.35
N GLY A 238 -0.08 -37.95 2.19
CA GLY A 238 1.05 -38.09 3.11
C GLY A 238 1.15 -36.88 4.01
#